data_AF-A0A4R5ERX5-F1
#
_entry.id   AF-A0A4R5ERX5-F1
#
_cell.length_a   1.000
_cell.length_b   1.000
_cell.length_c   1.000
_cell.angle_alpha   90.00
_cell.angle_beta   90.00
_cell.angle_gamma   90.00
#
_symmetry.space_group_name_H-M   'P 1'
#
loop_
_entity.id
_entity.type
_entity.pdbx_description
1 polymer ?
#
loop_
_entity_poly.entity_id
_entity_poly.type
_entity_poly.pdbx_seq_one_letter_code
_entity_poly.pdbx_strand_id
1 'polypeptide(L)'
;MAGQSRGRPGWLHVGALERRLTRAWQPGTFPPAESLLAVMTLSAVPRALGVRLAVHLDGGIVVGPGAVPDLPGFEALRGVALPFQQGRWERSAGVYDPGRRRVGVGSVPSPSVSVAGHELGHATDHLEGMPSRGAFWSHLHASRAPRLPPPFRQDPAELYAEAFACVLTGRARRLIGLFGDEHAAQRAYLWLSGRYGLG
;
A
#
# COMPACT_ATOMS: atom_id res chain seq x y z
N MET A 1 -30.97 -4.59 10.45
CA MET A 1 -30.67 -3.22 10.91
C MET A 1 -29.73 -2.55 9.92
N ALA A 2 -30.29 -1.79 8.98
CA ALA A 2 -29.54 -0.97 8.05
C ALA A 2 -29.46 0.44 8.62
N GLY A 3 -28.26 1.02 8.68
CA GLY A 3 -28.08 2.43 9.00
C GLY A 3 -26.88 2.72 9.89
N GLN A 4 -25.76 3.07 9.26
CA GLN A 4 -24.86 4.15 9.69
C GLN A 4 -23.72 4.28 8.67
N SER A 5 -24.01 4.95 7.56
CA SER A 5 -23.00 5.44 6.63
C SER A 5 -23.46 6.81 6.12
N ARG A 6 -23.56 7.79 7.01
CA ARG A 6 -23.71 9.19 6.61
C ARG A 6 -22.93 10.09 7.56
N GLY A 7 -21.77 10.55 7.09
CA GLY A 7 -21.25 11.86 7.50
C GLY A 7 -20.04 11.92 8.43
N ARG A 8 -19.27 10.86 8.65
CA ARG A 8 -17.98 10.97 9.37
C ARG A 8 -16.83 10.35 8.56
N PRO A 9 -15.89 11.16 8.03
CA PRO A 9 -14.66 10.66 7.43
C PRO A 9 -13.96 9.76 8.44
N GLY A 10 -13.79 8.48 8.11
CA GLY A 10 -13.21 7.47 9.01
C GLY A 10 -14.07 6.20 9.17
N TRP A 11 -15.36 6.26 8.80
CA TRP A 11 -16.32 5.15 8.91
C TRP A 11 -16.68 4.48 7.58
N LEU A 12 -15.92 4.76 6.52
CA LEU A 12 -16.12 4.07 5.25
C LEU A 12 -15.77 2.59 5.43
N HIS A 13 -16.72 1.72 5.11
CA HIS A 13 -16.54 0.27 5.20
C HIS A 13 -15.61 -0.21 4.07
N VAL A 14 -14.54 -0.94 4.41
CA VAL A 14 -13.48 -1.33 3.46
C VAL A 14 -13.68 -2.74 2.87
N GLY A 15 -14.93 -3.16 2.77
CA GLY A 15 -15.32 -4.45 2.21
C GLY A 15 -14.81 -5.63 3.04
N ALA A 16 -14.25 -6.65 2.38
CA ALA A 16 -13.79 -7.87 3.07
C ALA A 16 -12.60 -7.63 4.01
N LEU A 17 -11.87 -6.52 3.83
CA LEU A 17 -10.75 -6.12 4.68
C LEU A 17 -11.20 -5.55 6.02
N GLU A 18 -12.48 -5.18 6.18
CA GLU A 18 -13.00 -4.53 7.38
C GLU A 18 -12.72 -5.39 8.63
N ARG A 19 -12.90 -6.71 8.51
CA ARG A 19 -12.64 -7.67 9.59
C ARG A 19 -11.17 -7.79 10.00
N ARG A 20 -10.25 -7.21 9.22
CA ARG A 20 -8.81 -7.20 9.47
C ARG A 20 -8.32 -5.80 9.88
N LEU A 21 -9.16 -4.78 9.76
CA LEU A 21 -8.77 -3.38 9.93
C LEU A 21 -8.97 -2.92 11.38
N THR A 22 -7.88 -2.49 12.01
CA THR A 22 -7.88 -1.73 13.25
C THR A 22 -7.65 -0.25 12.93
N ARG A 23 -8.61 0.59 13.31
CA ARG A 23 -8.50 2.05 13.25
C ARG A 23 -7.96 2.55 14.60
N ALA A 24 -6.68 2.87 14.65
CA ALA A 24 -5.93 3.23 15.86
C ALA A 24 -6.09 4.71 16.24
N TRP A 25 -7.34 5.17 16.35
CA TRP A 25 -7.69 6.48 16.89
C TRP A 25 -8.97 6.37 17.71
N GLN A 26 -9.18 7.33 18.61
CA GLN A 26 -10.33 7.30 19.51
C GLN A 26 -11.65 7.47 18.75
N PRO A 27 -12.71 6.72 19.11
CA PRO A 27 -14.04 6.96 18.57
C PRO A 27 -14.48 8.40 18.81
N GLY A 28 -15.00 9.05 17.78
CA GLY A 28 -15.48 10.44 17.86
C GLY A 28 -14.40 11.50 17.66
N THR A 29 -13.12 11.14 17.50
CA THR A 29 -12.08 12.08 17.06
C THR A 29 -11.95 12.07 15.53
N PHE A 30 -11.53 13.21 14.98
CA PHE A 30 -11.18 13.29 13.57
C PHE A 30 -9.73 12.82 13.40
N PRO A 31 -9.47 11.73 12.66
CA PRO A 31 -8.10 11.26 12.46
C PRO A 31 -7.36 12.17 11.46
N PRO A 32 -6.01 12.06 11.38
CA PRO A 32 -5.24 12.74 10.34
C PRO A 32 -5.76 12.45 8.94
N ALA A 33 -5.57 13.40 8.02
CA ALA A 33 -6.03 13.27 6.64
C ALA A 33 -5.44 12.04 5.94
N GLU A 34 -4.19 11.70 6.26
CA GLU A 34 -3.46 10.53 5.76
C GLU A 34 -4.15 9.23 6.17
N SER A 35 -4.60 9.13 7.42
CA SER A 35 -5.36 7.96 7.91
C SER A 35 -6.71 7.83 7.20
N LEU A 36 -7.36 8.96 6.88
CA LEU A 36 -8.59 8.95 6.08
C LEU A 36 -8.35 8.51 4.63
N LEU A 37 -7.29 9.01 4.00
CA LEU A 37 -6.87 8.62 2.66
C LEU A 37 -6.51 7.13 2.59
N ALA A 38 -5.90 6.59 3.66
CA ALA A 38 -5.66 5.16 3.80
C ALA A 38 -6.98 4.38 3.79
N VAL A 39 -7.95 4.74 4.63
CA VAL A 39 -9.28 4.09 4.65
C VAL A 39 -9.98 4.19 3.30
N MET A 40 -9.93 5.34 2.63
CA MET A 40 -10.49 5.50 1.28
C MET A 40 -9.79 4.60 0.26
N THR A 41 -8.46 4.48 0.32
CA THR A 41 -7.70 3.56 -0.55
C THR A 41 -8.11 2.11 -0.31
N LEU A 42 -8.22 1.68 0.96
CA LEU A 42 -8.65 0.32 1.31
C LEU A 42 -10.07 0.02 0.79
N SER A 43 -10.96 1.02 0.81
CA SER A 43 -12.34 0.86 0.30
C SER A 43 -12.42 0.71 -1.22
N ALA A 44 -11.40 1.18 -1.95
CA ALA A 44 -11.33 1.08 -3.41
C ALA A 44 -10.84 -0.30 -3.90
N VAL A 45 -10.41 -1.19 -2.98
CA VAL A 45 -9.90 -2.51 -3.33
C VAL A 45 -11.03 -3.37 -3.96
N PRO A 46 -10.84 -3.92 -5.17
CA PRO A 46 -11.84 -4.77 -5.81
C PRO A 46 -12.21 -5.96 -4.94
N ARG A 47 -13.50 -6.31 -4.88
CA ARG A 47 -14.04 -7.32 -3.97
C ARG A 47 -13.28 -8.65 -4.00
N ALA A 48 -12.99 -9.16 -5.20
CA ALA A 48 -12.29 -10.44 -5.36
C ALA A 48 -10.87 -10.41 -4.78
N LEU A 49 -10.12 -9.32 -5.03
CA LEU A 49 -8.82 -9.12 -4.42
C LEU A 49 -8.92 -8.94 -2.90
N GLY A 50 -9.87 -8.12 -2.44
CA GLY A 50 -10.09 -7.85 -1.02
C GLY A 50 -10.38 -9.10 -0.20
N VAL A 51 -11.14 -10.07 -0.74
CA VAL A 51 -11.38 -11.36 -0.07
C VAL A 51 -10.07 -12.14 0.10
N ARG A 52 -9.27 -12.25 -0.96
CA ARG A 52 -7.99 -12.98 -0.93
C ARG A 52 -6.99 -12.29 0.01
N LEU A 53 -6.87 -10.96 -0.06
CA LEU A 53 -6.06 -10.18 0.86
C LEU A 53 -6.52 -10.32 2.31
N ALA A 54 -7.83 -10.38 2.57
CA ALA A 54 -8.33 -10.57 3.93
C ALA A 54 -8.06 -11.99 4.47
N VAL A 55 -7.92 -12.99 3.61
CA VAL A 55 -7.39 -14.32 4.00
C VAL A 55 -5.89 -14.23 4.25
N HIS A 56 -5.15 -13.51 3.40
CA HIS A 56 -3.71 -13.37 3.49
C HIS A 56 -3.24 -12.60 4.72
N LEU A 57 -3.90 -11.49 5.02
CA LEU A 57 -3.51 -10.58 6.08
C LEU A 57 -4.07 -11.03 7.43
N ASP A 58 -3.59 -12.17 7.92
CA ASP A 58 -4.01 -12.74 9.20
C ASP A 58 -3.56 -11.92 10.41
N GLY A 59 -2.36 -11.33 10.36
CA GLY A 59 -1.87 -10.35 11.33
C GLY A 59 -2.59 -8.99 11.29
N GLY A 60 -3.41 -8.77 10.27
CA GLY A 60 -4.31 -7.62 10.16
C GLY A 60 -3.73 -6.38 9.49
N ILE A 61 -4.49 -5.30 9.54
CA ILE A 61 -4.18 -3.98 9.00
C ILE A 61 -4.38 -2.97 10.13
N VAL A 62 -3.38 -2.14 10.42
CA VAL A 62 -3.52 -1.04 11.37
C VAL A 62 -3.34 0.27 10.66
N VAL A 63 -4.31 1.18 10.82
CA VAL A 63 -4.21 2.55 10.32
C VAL A 63 -4.29 3.48 11.53
N GLY A 64 -3.39 4.45 11.64
CA GLY A 64 -3.36 5.35 12.80
C GLY A 64 -2.51 6.60 12.59
N PRO A 65 -2.49 7.50 13.59
CA PRO A 65 -1.60 8.65 13.59
C PRO A 65 -0.14 8.24 13.85
N GLY A 66 0.80 9.10 13.43
CA GLY A 66 2.23 8.94 13.73
C GLY A 66 2.97 8.08 12.71
N ALA A 67 4.18 7.66 13.06
CA ALA A 67 4.99 6.75 12.25
C ALA A 67 4.65 5.29 12.58
N VAL A 68 5.20 4.36 11.79
CA VAL A 68 4.97 2.91 12.00
C VAL A 68 5.18 2.47 13.46
N PRO A 69 6.26 2.85 14.18
CA PRO A 69 6.46 2.43 15.58
C PRO A 69 5.45 3.02 16.59
N ASP A 70 4.64 4.00 16.19
CA ASP A 70 3.57 4.57 17.03
C ASP A 70 2.26 3.77 16.89
N LEU A 71 2.18 2.86 15.91
CA LEU A 71 1.01 2.04 15.67
C LEU A 71 0.96 0.82 16.61
N PRO A 72 -0.23 0.44 17.12
CA PRO A 72 -0.39 -0.73 17.97
C PRO A 72 0.21 -2.01 17.37
N GLY A 73 1.10 -2.67 18.10
CA GLY A 73 1.78 -3.91 17.71
C GLY A 73 2.98 -3.74 16.76
N PHE A 74 3.41 -2.51 16.48
CA PHE A 74 4.63 -2.19 15.71
C PHE A 74 5.71 -1.52 16.57
N GLU A 75 5.52 -1.44 17.89
CA GLU A 75 6.38 -0.71 18.83
C GLU A 75 7.81 -1.25 18.85
N ALA A 76 7.99 -2.56 18.57
CA ALA A 76 9.29 -3.22 18.50
C ALA A 76 10.21 -2.66 17.39
N LEU A 77 9.67 -1.91 16.42
CA LEU A 77 10.45 -1.25 15.39
C LEU A 77 11.06 0.08 15.84
N ARG A 78 10.71 0.57 17.04
CA ARG A 78 11.28 1.81 17.60
C ARG A 78 12.79 1.65 17.81
N GLY A 79 13.55 2.64 17.36
CA GLY A 79 15.00 2.64 17.40
C GLY A 79 15.66 1.74 16.35
N VAL A 80 14.90 0.96 15.58
CA VAL A 80 15.45 0.07 14.54
C VAL A 80 15.73 0.86 13.26
N ALA A 81 16.88 0.60 12.63
CA ALA A 81 17.22 1.22 11.35
C ALA A 81 16.36 0.65 10.22
N LEU A 82 16.02 1.47 9.22
CA LEU A 82 15.32 0.98 8.04
C LEU A 82 16.25 0.10 7.19
N PRO A 83 15.76 -1.02 6.66
CA PRO A 83 16.52 -1.79 5.68
C PRO A 83 16.64 -0.98 4.38
N PHE A 84 17.86 -0.85 3.86
CA PHE A 84 18.19 -0.23 2.56
C PHE A 84 17.94 1.29 2.41
N GLN A 85 17.40 1.98 3.41
CA GLN A 85 17.26 3.43 3.42
C GLN A 85 18.04 4.07 4.58
N GLN A 86 18.61 5.25 4.36
CA GLN A 86 19.17 6.04 5.46
C GLN A 86 18.04 6.54 6.35
N GLY A 87 17.92 5.99 7.55
CA GLY A 87 16.90 6.41 8.50
C GLY A 87 16.53 5.32 9.49
N ARG A 88 15.51 5.63 10.29
CA ARG A 88 14.92 4.73 11.27
C ARG A 88 13.41 4.68 11.06
N TRP A 89 12.76 3.66 11.59
CA TRP A 89 11.33 3.43 11.40
C TRP A 89 10.43 4.58 11.88
N GLU A 90 10.92 5.49 12.74
CA GLU A 90 10.22 6.70 13.20
C GLU A 90 9.91 7.69 12.07
N ARG A 91 10.46 7.49 10.87
CA ARG A 91 10.12 8.27 9.68
C ARG A 91 9.26 7.51 8.68
N SER A 92 8.99 6.23 8.94
CA SER A 92 8.21 5.42 8.01
C SER A 92 6.72 5.66 8.20
N ALA A 93 6.04 5.98 7.10
CA ALA A 93 4.60 6.09 7.05
C ALA A 93 3.92 4.73 6.89
N GLY A 94 4.63 3.71 6.40
CA GLY A 94 4.03 2.43 6.02
C GLY A 94 4.95 1.25 6.28
N VAL A 95 4.33 0.09 6.46
CA VAL A 95 5.03 -1.19 6.47
C VAL A 95 4.10 -2.32 6.06
N TYR A 96 4.63 -3.23 5.26
CA TYR A 96 4.17 -4.60 5.16
C TYR A 96 5.19 -5.52 5.81
N ASP A 97 4.77 -6.22 6.87
CA ASP A 97 5.56 -7.27 7.51
C ASP A 97 5.19 -8.62 6.87
N PRO A 98 6.06 -9.23 6.04
CA PRO A 98 5.77 -10.51 5.41
C PRO A 98 5.77 -11.68 6.39
N GLY A 99 6.53 -11.61 7.50
CA GLY A 99 6.60 -12.67 8.50
C GLY A 99 5.34 -12.75 9.37
N ARG A 100 4.67 -11.63 9.58
CA ARG A 100 3.38 -11.54 10.29
C ARG A 100 2.18 -11.33 9.36
N ARG A 101 2.42 -11.22 8.05
CA ARG A 101 1.44 -10.87 7.01
C ARG A 101 0.55 -9.72 7.46
N ARG A 102 1.18 -8.63 7.90
CA ARG A 102 0.52 -7.51 8.56
C ARG A 102 0.88 -6.20 7.89
N VAL A 103 -0.09 -5.29 7.81
CA VAL A 103 0.11 -3.94 7.29
C VAL A 103 -0.02 -2.90 8.41
N GLY A 104 0.88 -1.92 8.44
CA GLY A 104 0.80 -0.72 9.25
C GLY A 104 0.81 0.52 8.36
N VAL A 105 -0.11 1.46 8.60
CA VAL A 105 -0.19 2.74 7.89
C VAL A 105 -0.33 3.87 8.90
N GLY A 106 0.72 4.65 9.02
CA GLY A 106 0.81 5.86 9.82
C GLY A 106 0.35 7.11 9.04
N SER A 107 0.54 8.26 9.67
CA SER A 107 0.17 9.58 9.14
C SER A 107 1.36 10.51 8.90
N VAL A 108 2.59 10.06 9.08
CA VAL A 108 3.76 10.87 8.70
C VAL A 108 3.87 11.01 7.18
N PRO A 109 4.48 12.09 6.65
CA PRO A 109 4.61 12.29 5.22
C PRO A 109 5.34 11.13 4.50
N SER A 110 4.90 10.83 3.29
CA SER A 110 5.51 9.81 2.43
C SER A 110 5.58 10.28 0.98
N PRO A 111 6.61 9.88 0.20
CA PRO A 111 6.68 10.17 -1.23
C PRO A 111 5.74 9.29 -2.09
N SER A 112 5.16 8.24 -1.49
CA SER A 112 4.21 7.36 -2.19
C SER A 112 2.91 8.10 -2.52
N VAL A 113 2.31 7.73 -3.64
CA VAL A 113 0.99 8.24 -4.06
C VAL A 113 -0.13 7.82 -3.10
N SER A 114 0.02 6.68 -2.44
CA SER A 114 -0.85 6.20 -1.36
C SER A 114 -0.11 5.15 -0.56
N VAL A 115 0.22 5.47 0.70
CA VAL A 115 0.93 4.54 1.60
C VAL A 115 0.15 3.24 1.75
N ALA A 116 -1.16 3.30 2.01
CA ALA A 116 -1.99 2.10 2.10
C ALA A 116 -2.00 1.30 0.79
N GLY A 117 -2.03 1.97 -0.35
CA GLY A 117 -1.97 1.30 -1.66
C GLY A 117 -0.63 0.62 -1.88
N HIS A 118 0.47 1.26 -1.49
CA HIS A 118 1.82 0.75 -1.62
C HIS A 118 2.02 -0.50 -0.74
N GLU A 119 1.66 -0.44 0.54
CA GLU A 119 1.78 -1.60 1.44
C GLU A 119 0.86 -2.77 1.02
N LEU A 120 -0.34 -2.46 0.49
CA LEU A 120 -1.17 -3.49 -0.14
C LEU A 120 -0.55 -4.07 -1.42
N GLY A 121 0.23 -3.27 -2.15
CA GLY A 121 1.03 -3.71 -3.27
C GLY A 121 2.04 -4.77 -2.84
N HIS A 122 2.82 -4.52 -1.79
CA HIS A 122 3.72 -5.52 -1.22
C HIS A 122 2.98 -6.76 -0.69
N ALA A 123 1.86 -6.58 0.01
CA ALA A 123 1.05 -7.71 0.47
C ALA A 123 0.53 -8.57 -0.69
N THR A 124 0.11 -7.93 -1.78
CA THR A 124 -0.38 -8.60 -3.00
C THR A 124 0.76 -9.32 -3.72
N ASP A 125 1.93 -8.70 -3.81
CA ASP A 125 3.13 -9.32 -4.38
C ASP A 125 3.49 -10.60 -3.61
N HIS A 126 3.53 -10.55 -2.28
CA HIS A 126 3.79 -11.72 -1.45
C HIS A 126 2.69 -12.79 -1.58
N LEU A 127 1.41 -12.39 -1.55
CA LEU A 127 0.27 -13.30 -1.74
C LEU A 127 0.36 -14.10 -3.05
N GLU A 128 0.87 -13.48 -4.12
CA GLU A 128 0.89 -14.04 -5.47
C GLU A 128 2.23 -14.72 -5.82
N GLY A 129 3.11 -14.93 -4.83
CA GLY A 129 4.39 -15.59 -5.04
C GLY A 129 5.45 -14.71 -5.72
N MET A 130 5.46 -13.41 -5.38
CA MET A 130 6.43 -12.41 -5.83
C MET A 130 6.46 -12.18 -7.37
N PRO A 131 5.32 -11.90 -8.03
CA PRO A 131 5.32 -11.56 -9.45
C PRO A 131 6.20 -10.37 -9.82
N SER A 132 6.53 -9.47 -8.90
CA SER A 132 7.53 -8.41 -9.11
C SER A 132 8.91 -8.93 -9.54
N ARG A 133 9.23 -10.17 -9.18
CA ARG A 133 10.47 -10.89 -9.56
C ARG A 133 10.27 -11.87 -10.71
N GLY A 134 9.05 -11.94 -11.25
CA GLY A 134 8.72 -12.77 -12.41
C GLY A 134 9.14 -12.13 -13.73
N ALA A 135 9.19 -12.94 -14.79
CA ALA A 135 9.74 -12.54 -16.10
C ALA A 135 9.18 -11.21 -16.64
N PHE A 136 7.88 -10.96 -16.51
CA PHE A 136 7.26 -9.72 -16.96
C PHE A 136 7.82 -8.48 -16.25
N TRP A 137 7.82 -8.50 -14.92
CA TRP A 137 8.24 -7.37 -14.10
C TRP A 137 9.75 -7.21 -14.09
N SER A 138 10.52 -8.31 -14.08
CA SER A 138 11.98 -8.25 -14.21
C SER A 138 12.40 -7.62 -15.55
N HIS A 139 11.76 -8.00 -16.65
CA HIS A 139 12.05 -7.39 -17.96
C HIS A 139 11.63 -5.90 -18.00
N LEU A 140 10.44 -5.58 -17.48
CA LEU A 140 9.96 -4.20 -17.43
C LEU A 140 10.87 -3.32 -16.57
N HIS A 141 11.25 -3.79 -15.38
CA HIS A 141 12.18 -3.12 -14.48
C HIS A 141 13.55 -2.91 -15.14
N ALA A 142 14.16 -3.97 -15.69
CA ALA A 142 15.46 -3.88 -16.36
C ALA A 142 15.46 -2.87 -17.52
N SER A 143 14.38 -2.82 -18.31
CA SER A 143 14.26 -1.86 -19.41
C SER A 143 14.21 -0.40 -18.96
N ARG A 144 13.83 -0.14 -17.70
CA ARG A 144 13.61 1.22 -17.15
C ARG A 144 14.55 1.60 -16.02
N ALA A 145 15.26 0.66 -15.41
CA ALA A 145 16.10 0.86 -14.22
C ALA A 145 17.02 2.09 -14.29
N PRO A 146 17.72 2.39 -15.40
CA PRO A 146 18.58 3.59 -15.48
C PRO A 146 17.85 4.91 -15.24
N ARG A 147 16.53 4.97 -15.50
CA ARG A 147 15.69 6.17 -15.38
C ARG A 147 14.80 6.17 -14.14
N LEU A 148 14.69 5.04 -13.43
CA LEU A 148 13.90 4.97 -12.19
C LEU A 148 14.62 5.72 -11.07
N PRO A 149 13.91 6.45 -10.19
CA PRO A 149 14.49 6.98 -8.97
C PRO A 149 14.64 5.86 -7.92
N PRO A 150 15.57 5.98 -6.96
CA PRO A 150 15.57 5.12 -5.77
C PRO A 150 14.27 5.28 -4.96
N PRO A 151 13.77 4.23 -4.29
CA PRO A 151 14.32 2.86 -4.24
C PRO A 151 13.92 1.98 -5.44
N PHE A 152 13.01 2.44 -6.30
CA PHE A 152 12.45 1.65 -7.41
C PHE A 152 13.49 1.14 -8.40
N ARG A 153 14.62 1.85 -8.55
CA ARG A 153 15.75 1.38 -9.35
C ARG A 153 16.39 0.12 -8.78
N GLN A 154 16.50 0.01 -7.46
CA GLN A 154 17.21 -1.07 -6.79
C GLN A 154 16.30 -2.27 -6.52
N ASP A 155 15.02 -2.02 -6.24
CA ASP A 155 14.08 -3.05 -5.85
C ASP A 155 12.85 -3.10 -6.78
N PRO A 156 12.71 -4.17 -7.59
CA PRO A 156 11.51 -4.41 -8.38
C PRO A 156 10.22 -4.51 -7.55
N ALA A 157 10.29 -4.96 -6.29
CA ALA A 157 9.12 -5.07 -5.41
C ALA A 157 8.60 -3.68 -5.01
N GLU A 158 9.49 -2.72 -4.76
CA GLU A 158 9.13 -1.31 -4.52
C GLU A 158 8.48 -0.68 -5.76
N LEU A 159 9.03 -0.94 -6.96
CA LEU A 159 8.45 -0.46 -8.21
C LEU A 159 7.04 -1.04 -8.41
N TYR A 160 6.89 -2.35 -8.17
CA TYR A 160 5.61 -3.04 -8.25
C TYR A 160 4.59 -2.44 -7.28
N ALA A 161 4.98 -2.22 -6.02
CA ALA A 161 4.10 -1.70 -4.98
C ALA A 161 3.63 -0.27 -5.29
N GLU A 162 4.52 0.60 -5.75
CA GLU A 162 4.13 1.97 -6.12
C GLU A 162 3.29 2.01 -7.40
N ALA A 163 3.58 1.14 -8.39
CA ALA A 163 2.74 0.99 -9.57
C ALA A 163 1.35 0.49 -9.20
N PHE A 164 1.25 -0.51 -8.31
CA PHE A 164 -0.02 -1.00 -7.77
C PHE A 164 -0.80 0.13 -7.10
N ALA A 165 -0.15 0.94 -6.25
CA ALA A 165 -0.77 2.09 -5.60
C ALA A 165 -1.31 3.11 -6.62
N CYS A 166 -0.55 3.39 -7.68
CA CYS A 166 -0.98 4.29 -8.75
C CYS A 166 -2.22 3.77 -9.49
N VAL A 167 -2.24 2.47 -9.84
CA VAL A 167 -3.39 1.86 -10.55
C VAL A 167 -4.62 1.80 -9.65
N LEU A 168 -4.47 1.33 -8.40
CA LEU A 168 -5.56 1.25 -7.43
C LEU A 168 -6.23 2.61 -7.16
N THR A 169 -5.44 3.69 -7.18
CA THR A 169 -5.93 5.05 -6.89
C THR A 169 -6.23 5.89 -8.14
N GLY A 170 -6.17 5.30 -9.34
CA GLY A 170 -6.48 5.99 -10.61
C GLY A 170 -5.48 7.09 -10.99
N ARG A 171 -4.22 7.01 -10.54
CA ARG A 171 -3.20 8.06 -10.69
C ARG A 171 -2.33 7.83 -11.93
N ALA A 172 -2.95 7.78 -13.12
CA ALA A 172 -2.27 7.50 -14.39
C ALA A 172 -1.06 8.40 -14.67
N ARG A 173 -1.17 9.72 -14.43
CA ARG A 173 -0.03 10.65 -14.61
C ARG A 173 1.15 10.33 -13.70
N ARG A 174 0.88 9.89 -12.46
CA ARG A 174 1.93 9.48 -11.52
C ARG A 174 2.60 8.18 -11.98
N LEU A 175 1.84 7.23 -12.50
CA LEU A 175 2.37 5.99 -13.09
C LEU A 175 3.28 6.29 -14.30
N ILE A 176 2.84 7.16 -15.21
CA ILE A 176 3.67 7.59 -16.36
C ILE A 176 4.96 8.25 -15.87
N GLY A 177 4.86 9.15 -14.88
CA GLY A 177 6.02 9.80 -14.27
C GLY A 177 6.95 8.83 -13.56
N LEU A 178 6.42 7.79 -12.90
CA LEU A 178 7.20 6.75 -12.22
C LEU A 178 8.11 6.00 -13.20
N PHE A 179 7.59 5.62 -14.37
CA PHE A 179 8.37 4.93 -15.40
C PHE A 179 9.17 5.88 -16.32
N GLY A 180 8.77 7.15 -16.39
CA GLY A 180 9.27 8.13 -17.36
C GLY A 180 9.04 7.68 -18.80
N ASP A 181 7.97 6.91 -19.04
CA ASP A 181 7.65 6.27 -20.32
C ASP A 181 6.21 5.76 -20.34
N GLU A 182 5.43 6.26 -21.30
CA GLU A 182 4.00 5.97 -21.39
C GLU A 182 3.72 4.50 -21.74
N HIS A 183 4.51 3.90 -22.62
CA HIS A 183 4.31 2.51 -23.03
C HIS A 183 4.64 1.54 -21.89
N ALA A 184 5.74 1.78 -21.16
CA ALA A 184 6.08 1.00 -19.96
C ALA A 184 4.99 1.14 -18.88
N ALA A 185 4.51 2.36 -18.63
CA ALA A 185 3.43 2.61 -17.69
C ALA A 185 2.11 1.93 -18.11
N GLN A 186 1.76 1.97 -19.40
CA GLN A 186 0.59 1.28 -19.93
C GLN A 186 0.69 -0.23 -19.76
N ARG A 187 1.86 -0.83 -20.02
CA ARG A 187 2.09 -2.25 -19.79
C ARG A 187 1.90 -2.63 -18.33
N ALA A 188 2.46 -1.86 -17.40
CA ALA A 188 2.26 -2.07 -15.96
C ALA A 188 0.78 -1.96 -15.57
N TYR A 189 0.10 -0.92 -16.07
CA TYR A 189 -1.33 -0.70 -15.85
C TYR A 189 -2.15 -1.91 -16.30
N LEU A 190 -2.01 -2.34 -17.55
CA LEU A 190 -2.78 -3.46 -18.13
C LEU A 190 -2.52 -4.78 -17.40
N TRP A 191 -1.28 -5.00 -16.96
CA TRP A 191 -0.95 -6.20 -16.19
C TRP A 191 -1.65 -6.19 -14.83
N LEU A 192 -1.60 -5.07 -14.10
CA LEU A 192 -2.21 -4.93 -12.78
C LEU A 192 -3.75 -4.91 -12.85
N SER A 193 -4.33 -4.14 -13.77
CA SER A 193 -5.78 -4.02 -13.94
C SER A 193 -6.39 -5.34 -14.40
N GLY A 194 -5.78 -5.99 -15.41
CA GLY A 194 -6.26 -7.27 -15.92
C GLY A 194 -6.18 -8.39 -14.89
N ARG A 195 -5.14 -8.41 -14.04
CA ARG A 195 -4.95 -9.46 -13.04
C ARG A 195 -5.80 -9.27 -11.79
N TYR A 196 -6.01 -8.03 -11.36
CA TYR A 196 -6.61 -7.73 -10.06
C TYR A 196 -7.93 -6.98 -10.12
N GLY A 197 -8.38 -6.59 -11.32
CA GLY A 197 -9.58 -5.78 -11.51
C GLY A 197 -9.45 -4.34 -10.99
N LEU A 198 -8.23 -3.80 -11.00
CA LEU A 198 -7.95 -2.42 -10.58
C LEU A 198 -8.20 -1.44 -11.74
N GLY A 199 -8.54 -0.19 -11.42
CA GLY A 199 -8.70 0.88 -12.42
C GLY A 199 -10.15 1.20 -12.70
#